data_AF-A0A9P6U701-F1
#
_entry.id   AF-A0A9P6U701-F1
#
_cell.length_a   1.000
_cell.length_b   1.000
_cell.length_c   1.000
_cell.angle_alpha   90.00
_cell.angle_beta   90.00
_cell.angle_gamma   90.00
#
_symmetry.space_group_name_H-M   'P 1'
#
loop_
_entity.id
_entity.type
_entity.pdbx_description
1 polymer ?
#
loop_
_entity_poly.entity_id
_entity_poly.type
_entity_poly.pdbx_seq_one_letter_code
_entity_poly.pdbx_strand_id
1 'polypeptide(L)'
;MDDKRAAEAKKVFGYSADQYILNVVKESCQRALALPSFTGTLQTIKSHFYDRNYDAVFQNPDHLPVYTARYAPSRALCYYHMFLQHPVLLKTLEGGPSNILCIGSGAGSELVGIAAAMVHANPIPKTKKKKTTASTTDEKKKKSSKDKKSADGIEGQEEQDDKGKEVLKDGKDTTLGLENLAMSSTTSMAEAGVEGGAGAGAEVEAGEAKTPVTKKKPKSDKHQVKLVMQDYVDWTPILEPMEQIVRTRMHLGPERLQCETEVGNVLDLSDSLLDRIAAADLITFMFVLNELFQDKKRTMLLVARVVAAMPKGAHMLVVDSAGSFSNLKVGERTYMMYMLLDHLKDLEIVYQDDATWYRCPPGLTYPLKLENMRHFVRIYRKL
;
A
#
# COMPACT_ATOMS: atom_id res chain seq x y z
N MET A 1 -16.49 -8.18 8.26
CA MET A 1 -16.51 -8.65 6.86
C MET A 1 -17.75 -9.54 6.70
N ASP A 2 -18.49 -9.43 5.59
CA ASP A 2 -19.65 -10.30 5.30
C ASP A 2 -19.20 -11.76 5.09
N ASP A 3 -19.88 -12.73 5.72
CA ASP A 3 -19.60 -14.17 5.64
C ASP A 3 -19.51 -14.68 4.20
N LYS A 4 -20.30 -14.10 3.29
CA LYS A 4 -20.28 -14.46 1.87
C LYS A 4 -18.95 -14.05 1.21
N ARG A 5 -18.41 -12.87 1.55
CA ARG A 5 -17.12 -12.41 1.00
C ARG A 5 -15.98 -13.27 1.52
N ALA A 6 -16.00 -13.60 2.80
CA ALA A 6 -15.03 -14.52 3.40
C ALA A 6 -15.04 -15.89 2.72
N ALA A 7 -16.23 -16.45 2.44
CA ALA A 7 -16.37 -17.74 1.77
C ALA A 7 -15.84 -17.74 0.32
N GLU A 8 -16.01 -16.65 -0.43
CA GLU A 8 -15.48 -16.54 -1.79
C GLU A 8 -13.95 -16.30 -1.79
N ALA A 9 -13.42 -15.46 -0.91
CA ALA A 9 -11.97 -15.28 -0.75
C ALA A 9 -11.28 -16.60 -0.36
N LYS A 10 -11.93 -17.43 0.46
CA LYS A 10 -11.47 -18.78 0.82
C LYS A 10 -11.24 -19.69 -0.40
N LYS A 11 -11.93 -19.46 -1.52
CA LYS A 11 -11.70 -20.23 -2.76
C LYS A 11 -10.38 -19.91 -3.45
N VAL A 12 -9.85 -18.71 -3.20
CA VAL A 12 -8.54 -18.27 -3.70
C VAL A 12 -7.46 -18.67 -2.71
N PHE A 13 -7.64 -18.30 -1.44
CA PHE A 13 -6.61 -18.47 -0.42
C PHE A 13 -6.53 -19.86 0.20
N GLY A 14 -7.56 -20.69 0.03
CA GLY A 14 -7.67 -21.96 0.74
C GLY A 14 -7.89 -21.73 2.23
N TYR A 15 -7.08 -22.38 3.08
CA TYR A 15 -7.27 -22.37 4.53
C TYR A 15 -6.68 -21.15 5.24
N SER A 16 -5.68 -20.48 4.67
CA SER A 16 -5.00 -19.34 5.29
C SER A 16 -4.57 -18.32 4.24
N ALA A 17 -5.18 -17.14 4.26
CA ALA A 17 -4.76 -16.00 3.45
C ALA A 17 -3.34 -15.56 3.79
N ASP A 18 -2.97 -15.61 5.06
CA ASP A 18 -1.65 -15.20 5.53
C ASP A 18 -0.56 -16.11 4.95
N GLN A 19 -0.72 -17.43 5.03
CA GLN A 19 0.23 -18.35 4.40
C GLN A 19 0.23 -18.22 2.87
N TYR A 20 -0.92 -17.90 2.27
CA TYR A 20 -1.01 -17.66 0.84
C TYR A 20 -0.17 -16.46 0.40
N ILE A 21 -0.24 -15.35 1.13
CA ILE A 21 0.56 -14.14 0.91
C ILE A 21 2.05 -14.48 1.00
N LEU A 22 2.47 -15.22 2.03
CA LEU A 22 3.86 -15.64 2.18
C LEU A 22 4.34 -16.53 1.02
N ASN A 23 3.46 -17.41 0.52
CA ASN A 23 3.78 -18.27 -0.62
C ASN A 23 3.94 -17.46 -1.92
N VAL A 24 3.16 -16.39 -2.12
CA VAL A 24 3.34 -15.46 -3.24
C VAL A 24 4.73 -14.82 -3.18
N VAL A 25 5.10 -14.22 -2.04
CA VAL A 25 6.41 -13.56 -1.89
C VAL A 25 7.55 -14.58 -2.03
N LYS A 26 7.42 -15.77 -1.42
CA LYS A 26 8.42 -16.84 -1.53
C LYS A 26 8.68 -17.25 -2.98
N GLU A 27 7.62 -17.41 -3.76
CA GLU A 27 7.71 -17.78 -5.17
C GLU A 27 8.39 -16.67 -5.98
N SER A 28 8.00 -15.40 -5.76
CA SER A 28 8.63 -14.23 -6.40
C SER A 28 10.12 -14.11 -6.06
N CYS A 29 10.50 -14.48 -4.84
CA CYS A 29 11.87 -14.40 -4.35
C CYS A 29 12.67 -15.70 -4.45
N GLN A 30 12.15 -16.75 -5.13
CA GLN A 30 12.77 -18.07 -5.12
C GLN A 30 14.22 -18.05 -5.64
N ARG A 31 14.50 -17.25 -6.67
CA ARG A 31 15.87 -17.08 -7.20
C ARG A 31 16.80 -16.45 -6.16
N ALA A 32 16.33 -15.40 -5.49
CA ALA A 32 17.09 -14.70 -4.45
C ALA A 32 17.44 -15.65 -3.30
N LEU A 33 16.44 -16.37 -2.79
CA LEU A 33 16.57 -17.32 -1.68
C LEU A 33 17.52 -18.48 -1.98
N ALA A 34 17.78 -18.78 -3.27
CA ALA A 34 18.70 -19.81 -3.72
C ALA A 34 20.12 -19.31 -3.98
N LEU A 35 20.39 -18.00 -3.86
CA LEU A 35 21.71 -17.44 -4.09
C LEU A 35 22.72 -17.94 -3.04
N PRO A 36 23.89 -18.46 -3.45
CA PRO A 36 24.96 -18.80 -2.50
C PRO A 36 25.43 -17.60 -1.67
N SER A 37 25.36 -16.40 -2.25
CA SER A 37 25.72 -15.13 -1.60
C SER A 37 24.64 -14.58 -0.68
N PHE A 38 23.44 -15.16 -0.62
CA PHE A 38 22.27 -14.57 0.05
C PHE A 38 22.58 -14.09 1.46
N THR A 39 23.18 -14.96 2.29
CA THR A 39 23.52 -14.64 3.68
C THR A 39 24.54 -13.51 3.77
N GLY A 40 25.57 -13.52 2.91
CA GLY A 40 26.58 -12.48 2.88
C GLY A 40 25.97 -11.13 2.50
N THR A 41 25.22 -11.10 1.39
CA THR A 41 24.51 -9.90 0.94
C THR A 41 23.53 -9.36 1.99
N LEU A 42 22.79 -10.25 2.67
CA LEU A 42 21.87 -9.86 3.73
C LEU A 42 22.60 -9.21 4.92
N GLN A 43 23.79 -9.69 5.29
CA GLN A 43 24.58 -9.05 6.36
C GLN A 43 25.10 -7.68 5.93
N THR A 44 25.54 -7.53 4.68
CA THR A 44 25.92 -6.22 4.12
C THR A 44 24.77 -5.22 4.18
N ILE A 45 23.56 -5.63 3.75
CA ILE A 45 22.35 -4.80 3.84
C ILE A 45 22.07 -4.35 5.28
N LYS A 46 22.18 -5.26 6.25
CA LYS A 46 21.98 -4.93 7.67
C LYS A 46 23.02 -3.92 8.18
N SER A 47 24.27 -4.04 7.75
CA SER A 47 25.32 -3.07 8.10
C SER A 47 24.98 -1.68 7.58
N HIS A 48 24.56 -1.57 6.32
CA HIS A 48 24.15 -0.29 5.74
C HIS A 48 22.96 0.34 6.47
N PHE A 49 21.97 -0.45 6.89
CA PHE A 49 20.88 0.06 7.73
C PHE A 49 21.36 0.56 9.10
N TYR A 50 22.29 -0.15 9.72
CA TYR A 50 22.90 0.29 10.97
C TYR A 50 23.59 1.66 10.81
N ASP A 51 24.32 1.84 9.71
CA ASP A 51 25.02 3.08 9.37
C ASP A 51 24.09 4.17 8.79
N ARG A 52 22.79 3.88 8.64
CA ARG A 52 21.79 4.75 7.98
C ARG A 52 22.15 5.15 6.55
N ASN A 53 22.90 4.29 5.86
CA ASN A 53 23.31 4.48 4.47
C ASN A 53 22.32 3.79 3.52
N TYR A 54 21.13 4.39 3.36
CA TYR A 54 20.07 3.83 2.53
C TYR A 54 20.46 3.73 1.05
N ASP A 55 21.23 4.68 0.54
CA ASP A 55 21.71 4.65 -0.85
C ASP A 55 22.58 3.41 -1.12
N ALA A 56 23.47 3.03 -0.20
CA ALA A 56 24.24 1.80 -0.34
C ALA A 56 23.38 0.53 -0.29
N VAL A 57 22.20 0.58 0.36
CA VAL A 57 21.23 -0.52 0.31
C VAL A 57 20.59 -0.59 -1.07
N PHE A 58 20.00 0.51 -1.55
CA PHE A 58 19.05 0.46 -2.66
C PHE A 58 19.67 0.78 -4.03
N GLN A 59 20.80 1.48 -4.10
CA GLN A 59 21.46 1.74 -5.39
C GLN A 59 22.27 0.54 -5.90
N ASN A 60 22.48 -0.49 -5.07
CA ASN A 60 23.08 -1.74 -5.52
C ASN A 60 21.98 -2.74 -5.97
N PRO A 61 21.87 -3.06 -7.27
CA PRO A 61 20.84 -3.96 -7.78
C PRO A 61 20.87 -5.36 -7.16
N ASP A 62 22.04 -5.86 -6.75
CA ASP A 62 22.19 -7.18 -6.13
C ASP A 62 21.56 -7.25 -4.74
N HIS A 63 21.37 -6.11 -4.08
CA HIS A 63 20.75 -6.02 -2.77
C HIS A 63 19.22 -6.16 -2.86
N LEU A 64 18.59 -5.61 -3.90
CA LEU A 64 17.13 -5.52 -4.05
C LEU A 64 16.39 -6.87 -3.91
N PRO A 65 16.81 -7.96 -4.59
CA PRO A 65 16.13 -9.25 -4.44
C PRO A 65 16.30 -9.86 -3.04
N VAL A 66 17.47 -9.66 -2.40
CA VAL A 66 17.75 -10.15 -1.05
C VAL A 66 16.97 -9.35 0.00
N TYR A 67 16.92 -8.03 -0.16
CA TYR A 67 16.10 -7.11 0.64
C TYR A 67 14.62 -7.51 0.57
N THR A 68 14.10 -7.68 -0.65
CA THR A 68 12.70 -8.08 -0.88
C THR A 68 12.39 -9.39 -0.17
N ALA A 69 13.20 -10.42 -0.37
CA ALA A 69 13.01 -11.74 0.26
C ALA A 69 12.98 -11.66 1.79
N ARG A 70 13.76 -10.74 2.38
CA ARG A 70 13.90 -10.57 3.82
C ARG A 70 12.78 -9.76 4.47
N TYR A 71 12.42 -8.62 3.88
CA TYR A 71 11.63 -7.57 4.53
C TYR A 71 10.21 -7.45 3.99
N ALA A 72 9.96 -7.83 2.73
CA ALA A 72 8.63 -7.74 2.13
C ALA A 72 7.56 -8.66 2.76
N PRO A 73 7.86 -9.90 3.21
CA PRO A 73 6.82 -10.83 3.66
C PRO A 73 6.02 -10.32 4.86
N SER A 74 6.71 -9.88 5.92
CA SER A 74 6.05 -9.36 7.13
C SER A 74 5.30 -8.06 6.85
N ARG A 75 5.86 -7.17 6.01
CA ARG A 75 5.19 -5.93 5.58
C ARG A 75 3.93 -6.22 4.78
N ALA A 76 3.98 -7.13 3.81
CA ALA A 76 2.81 -7.52 3.02
C ALA A 76 1.67 -8.05 3.89
N LEU A 77 1.97 -8.88 4.90
CA LEU A 77 0.98 -9.35 5.87
C LEU A 77 0.38 -8.23 6.71
N CYS A 78 1.22 -7.32 7.22
CA CYS A 78 0.77 -6.15 7.98
C CYS A 78 -0.16 -5.26 7.14
N TYR A 79 0.24 -4.97 5.90
CA TYR A 79 -0.52 -4.09 5.01
C TYR A 79 -1.85 -4.73 4.62
N TYR A 80 -1.85 -6.02 4.33
CA TYR A 80 -3.06 -6.80 4.10
C TYR A 80 -4.05 -6.69 5.28
N HIS A 81 -3.59 -6.95 6.51
CA HIS A 81 -4.46 -6.86 7.70
C HIS A 81 -4.94 -5.43 7.95
N MET A 82 -4.06 -4.44 7.76
CA MET A 82 -4.40 -3.02 7.91
C MET A 82 -5.53 -2.60 6.97
N PHE A 83 -5.46 -2.99 5.69
CA PHE A 83 -6.53 -2.72 4.73
C PHE A 83 -7.86 -3.40 5.11
N LEU A 84 -7.83 -4.59 5.73
CA LEU A 84 -9.04 -5.26 6.19
C LEU A 84 -9.62 -4.68 7.48
N GLN A 85 -8.76 -4.15 8.36
CA GLN A 85 -9.15 -3.65 9.69
C GLN A 85 -9.70 -2.23 9.65
N HIS A 86 -9.28 -1.41 8.68
CA HIS A 86 -9.75 -0.04 8.54
C HIS A 86 -10.80 0.08 7.44
N PRO A 87 -12.08 0.34 7.77
CA PRO A 87 -13.17 0.39 6.78
C PRO A 87 -12.94 1.36 5.64
N VAL A 88 -12.22 2.45 5.89
CA VAL A 88 -11.89 3.48 4.90
C VAL A 88 -10.94 2.94 3.84
N LEU A 89 -9.90 2.21 4.25
CA LEU A 89 -8.95 1.57 3.34
C LEU A 89 -9.64 0.44 2.56
N LEU A 90 -10.45 -0.37 3.25
CA LEU A 90 -11.21 -1.44 2.60
C LEU A 90 -12.17 -0.88 1.55
N LYS A 91 -12.85 0.24 1.84
CA LYS A 91 -13.80 0.87 0.93
C LYS A 91 -13.16 1.35 -0.37
N THR A 92 -11.90 1.80 -0.33
CA THR A 92 -11.10 2.09 -1.53
C THR A 92 -11.01 0.87 -2.45
N LEU A 93 -11.05 -0.35 -1.90
CA LEU A 93 -10.97 -1.62 -2.62
C LEU A 93 -12.34 -2.26 -2.92
N GLU A 94 -13.46 -1.71 -2.45
CA GLU A 94 -14.80 -2.30 -2.65
C GLU A 94 -15.63 -1.58 -3.72
N GLY A 95 -15.31 -0.32 -3.99
CA GLY A 95 -16.13 0.60 -4.76
C GLY A 95 -15.95 0.50 -6.29
N GLY A 96 -16.04 1.65 -6.95
CA GLY A 96 -15.73 1.79 -8.37
C GLY A 96 -14.22 1.66 -8.65
N PRO A 97 -13.76 2.12 -9.82
CA PRO A 97 -12.35 2.28 -10.10
C PRO A 97 -11.68 3.15 -9.03
N SER A 98 -10.49 2.78 -8.58
CA SER A 98 -9.70 3.56 -7.61
C SER A 98 -8.23 3.63 -8.00
N ASN A 99 -7.61 4.79 -7.80
CA ASN A 99 -6.19 5.03 -8.00
C ASN A 99 -5.48 5.12 -6.64
N ILE A 100 -4.49 4.27 -6.42
CA ILE A 100 -3.65 4.26 -5.21
C ILE A 100 -2.22 4.59 -5.62
N LEU A 101 -1.69 5.70 -5.10
CA LEU A 101 -0.30 6.09 -5.26
C LEU A 101 0.50 5.62 -4.05
N CYS A 102 1.44 4.71 -4.27
CA CYS A 102 2.26 4.12 -3.24
C CYS A 102 3.67 4.73 -3.25
N ILE A 103 3.99 5.57 -2.26
CA ILE A 103 5.29 6.23 -2.15
C ILE A 103 6.29 5.34 -1.40
N GLY A 104 7.45 5.08 -2.01
CA GLY A 104 8.48 4.19 -1.44
C GLY A 104 8.10 2.71 -1.52
N SER A 105 7.37 2.33 -2.58
CA SER A 105 6.71 1.02 -2.70
C SER A 105 7.58 -0.08 -3.33
N GLY A 106 8.86 0.19 -3.59
CA GLY A 106 9.68 -0.59 -4.51
C GLY A 106 9.78 -2.10 -4.23
N ALA A 107 9.79 -2.51 -2.95
CA ALA A 107 9.96 -3.92 -2.58
C ALA A 107 8.68 -4.78 -2.72
N GLY A 108 7.57 -4.24 -3.23
CA GLY A 108 6.38 -5.02 -3.58
C GLY A 108 5.49 -5.47 -2.40
N SER A 109 5.75 -4.97 -1.18
CA SER A 109 4.91 -5.27 -0.02
C SER A 109 3.48 -4.76 -0.18
N GLU A 110 3.32 -3.54 -0.70
CA GLU A 110 2.00 -2.96 -0.98
C GLU A 110 1.32 -3.65 -2.14
N LEU A 111 2.04 -3.99 -3.21
CA LEU A 111 1.51 -4.79 -4.31
C LEU A 111 0.86 -6.08 -3.78
N VAL A 112 1.59 -6.88 -3.01
CA VAL A 112 1.08 -8.16 -2.49
C VAL A 112 -0.02 -7.95 -1.44
N GLY A 113 0.19 -7.05 -0.48
CA GLY A 113 -0.74 -6.82 0.62
C GLY A 113 -2.08 -6.25 0.17
N ILE A 114 -2.06 -5.23 -0.69
CA ILE A 114 -3.26 -4.59 -1.24
C ILE A 114 -3.98 -5.55 -2.18
N ALA A 115 -3.25 -6.25 -3.07
CA ALA A 115 -3.86 -7.25 -3.95
C ALA A 115 -4.56 -8.36 -3.15
N ALA A 116 -3.96 -8.83 -2.04
CA ALA A 116 -4.62 -9.80 -1.18
C ALA A 116 -5.90 -9.22 -0.52
N ALA A 117 -5.87 -7.97 -0.09
CA ALA A 117 -7.05 -7.29 0.45
C ALA A 117 -8.15 -7.11 -0.61
N MET A 118 -7.80 -6.87 -1.88
CA MET A 118 -8.75 -6.79 -3.00
C MET A 118 -9.55 -8.07 -3.21
N VAL A 119 -8.96 -9.25 -2.95
CA VAL A 119 -9.66 -10.53 -3.04
C VAL A 119 -10.80 -10.62 -2.02
N HIS A 120 -10.63 -10.03 -0.84
CA HIS A 120 -11.66 -9.94 0.19
C HIS A 120 -12.68 -8.84 -0.08
N ALA A 121 -12.21 -7.67 -0.49
CA ALA A 121 -13.04 -6.50 -0.76
C ALA A 121 -14.02 -6.78 -1.91
N ASN A 122 -13.50 -7.37 -2.99
CA ASN A 122 -14.28 -7.73 -4.16
C ASN A 122 -13.93 -9.15 -4.66
N PRO A 123 -14.54 -10.20 -4.09
CA PRO A 123 -14.31 -11.56 -4.56
C PRO A 123 -14.93 -11.80 -5.94
N ILE A 124 -14.29 -12.67 -6.73
CA ILE A 124 -14.72 -12.95 -8.11
C ILE A 124 -16.17 -13.48 -8.11
N PRO A 125 -17.11 -12.81 -8.80
CA PRO A 125 -18.45 -13.35 -8.97
C PRO A 125 -18.38 -14.67 -9.73
N LYS A 126 -19.10 -15.69 -9.27
CA LYS A 126 -19.22 -16.98 -9.97
C LYS A 126 -19.50 -16.74 -11.46
N THR A 127 -18.56 -17.09 -12.33
CA THR A 127 -18.87 -17.28 -13.74
C THR A 127 -19.92 -18.38 -13.81
N LYS A 128 -21.14 -18.03 -14.25
CA LYS A 128 -22.15 -19.05 -14.57
C LYS A 128 -21.50 -19.97 -15.60
N LYS A 129 -21.10 -21.18 -15.20
CA LYS A 129 -20.68 -22.22 -16.14
C LYS A 129 -21.78 -22.32 -17.19
N LYS A 130 -21.49 -21.94 -18.43
CA LYS A 130 -22.32 -22.34 -19.57
C LYS A 130 -22.34 -23.87 -19.50
N LYS A 131 -23.53 -24.45 -19.26
CA LYS A 131 -23.73 -25.89 -19.36
C LYS A 131 -23.38 -26.29 -20.80
N THR A 132 -22.17 -26.78 -21.03
CA THR A 132 -21.91 -27.68 -22.14
C THR A 132 -22.51 -29.02 -21.74
N THR A 133 -23.60 -29.39 -22.41
CA THR A 133 -24.21 -30.70 -22.34
C THR A 133 -23.22 -31.73 -22.86
N ALA A 134 -22.51 -32.41 -21.97
CA ALA A 134 -21.78 -33.62 -22.29
C ALA A 134 -22.71 -34.81 -22.10
N SER A 135 -22.95 -35.54 -23.18
CA SER A 135 -23.63 -36.83 -23.21
C SER A 135 -22.82 -37.87 -22.43
N THR A 136 -23.55 -38.62 -21.62
CA THR A 136 -23.16 -39.80 -20.84
C THR A 136 -22.41 -40.86 -21.64
N THR A 137 -21.43 -41.49 -20.99
CA THR A 137 -21.33 -42.96 -20.98
C THR A 137 -20.64 -43.39 -19.69
N ASP A 138 -21.36 -44.21 -18.93
CA ASP A 138 -20.93 -44.89 -17.72
C ASP A 138 -19.84 -45.93 -18.00
N GLU A 139 -18.89 -46.09 -17.09
CA GLU A 139 -18.39 -47.44 -16.77
C GLU A 139 -17.97 -47.58 -15.31
N LYS A 140 -18.65 -48.50 -14.61
CA LYS A 140 -18.36 -48.96 -13.24
C LYS A 140 -17.12 -49.84 -13.23
N LYS A 141 -16.27 -49.71 -12.20
CA LYS A 141 -15.61 -50.87 -11.57
C LYS A 141 -15.38 -50.66 -10.07
N LYS A 142 -15.51 -51.78 -9.35
CA LYS A 142 -15.70 -51.96 -7.91
C LYS A 142 -14.51 -52.76 -7.35
N LYS A 143 -14.31 -52.70 -6.01
CA LYS A 143 -13.45 -53.51 -5.10
C LYS A 143 -12.01 -52.97 -4.91
N SER A 144 -11.36 -53.04 -3.74
CA SER A 144 -11.65 -53.69 -2.44
C SER A 144 -10.64 -53.22 -1.36
N SER A 145 -11.09 -53.19 -0.09
CA SER A 145 -10.40 -53.47 1.21
C SER A 145 -8.87 -53.38 1.34
N LYS A 146 -8.35 -52.79 2.43
CA LYS A 146 -8.11 -53.43 3.76
C LYS A 146 -7.04 -52.67 4.60
N ASP A 147 -7.37 -52.47 5.87
CA ASP A 147 -6.57 -52.32 7.12
C ASP A 147 -5.08 -51.86 7.10
N LYS A 148 -4.74 -50.87 7.94
CA LYS A 148 -3.99 -51.09 9.21
C LYS A 148 -3.79 -49.83 10.07
N LYS A 149 -3.95 -50.04 11.38
CA LYS A 149 -3.59 -49.19 12.53
C LYS A 149 -2.07 -49.16 12.78
N SER A 150 -1.59 -48.04 13.32
CA SER A 150 -0.61 -47.86 14.43
C SER A 150 -0.31 -46.35 14.51
N ALA A 151 -0.66 -45.57 15.55
CA ALA A 151 -0.26 -45.57 16.96
C ALA A 151 1.23 -45.20 17.17
N ASP A 152 1.45 -44.34 18.18
CA ASP A 152 2.70 -43.72 18.70
C ASP A 152 2.90 -42.27 18.20
N GLY A 153 2.85 -41.19 18.99
CA GLY A 153 2.93 -41.04 20.44
C GLY A 153 4.38 -40.78 20.87
N ILE A 154 4.80 -39.51 20.94
CA ILE A 154 5.92 -39.00 21.76
C ILE A 154 5.66 -37.50 22.04
N GLU A 155 5.71 -37.17 23.34
CA GLU A 155 5.61 -35.86 23.97
C GLU A 155 6.98 -35.15 24.06
N GLY A 156 6.93 -33.83 24.34
CA GLY A 156 8.02 -33.04 24.93
C GLY A 156 8.87 -32.26 23.90
N GLN A 157 9.21 -30.98 24.05
CA GLN A 157 9.24 -30.10 25.22
C GLN A 157 8.98 -28.64 24.79
N GLU A 158 8.31 -27.90 25.67
CA GLU A 158 8.22 -26.44 25.69
C GLU A 158 9.51 -25.86 26.27
N GLU A 159 10.03 -24.77 25.70
CA GLU A 159 10.94 -23.86 26.40
C GLU A 159 10.47 -22.41 26.23
N GLN A 160 10.55 -21.70 27.36
CA GLN A 160 9.96 -20.40 27.67
C GLN A 160 10.78 -19.20 27.18
N ASP A 161 10.02 -18.19 26.78
CA ASP A 161 10.15 -16.74 27.02
C ASP A 161 11.44 -16.15 27.63
N ASP A 162 11.92 -15.07 27.00
CA ASP A 162 12.55 -13.96 27.72
C ASP A 162 11.89 -12.62 27.32
N LYS A 163 11.57 -11.80 28.33
CA LYS A 163 10.79 -10.56 28.28
C LYS A 163 11.67 -9.36 28.63
N GLY A 164 11.89 -8.47 27.67
CA GLY A 164 12.33 -7.09 27.93
C GLY A 164 11.16 -6.11 27.90
N LYS A 165 10.79 -5.53 29.05
CA LYS A 165 9.82 -4.42 29.19
C LYS A 165 10.57 -3.08 29.19
N GLU A 166 10.10 -2.11 28.41
CA GLU A 166 10.30 -0.69 28.72
C GLU A 166 8.95 0.04 28.76
N VAL A 167 8.81 0.87 29.79
CA VAL A 167 7.62 1.63 30.19
C VAL A 167 7.85 3.09 29.81
N LEU A 168 6.91 3.74 29.13
CA LEU A 168 6.83 5.20 29.10
C LEU A 168 5.40 5.66 29.39
N LYS A 169 5.33 6.68 30.24
CA LYS A 169 4.16 7.25 30.91
C LYS A 169 3.44 8.26 30.03
N ASP A 170 2.11 8.29 30.18
CA ASP A 170 1.22 9.35 29.70
C ASP A 170 1.52 10.72 30.31
N GLY A 171 1.34 11.76 29.49
CA GLY A 171 1.30 13.16 29.91
C GLY A 171 0.33 13.95 29.03
N LYS A 172 -0.72 14.48 29.66
CA LYS A 172 -1.82 15.25 29.07
C LYS A 172 -1.40 16.62 28.52
N ASP A 173 -2.03 16.94 27.39
CA ASP A 173 -2.71 18.19 27.02
C ASP A 173 -2.08 19.52 27.46
N THR A 174 -1.41 20.19 26.52
CA THR A 174 -1.23 21.64 26.51
C THR A 174 -1.30 22.13 25.07
N THR A 175 -2.22 23.05 24.82
CA THR A 175 -2.47 23.79 23.59
C THR A 175 -1.18 24.36 23.00
N LEU A 176 -0.81 23.93 21.78
CA LEU A 176 0.40 24.37 21.09
C LEU A 176 0.11 25.57 20.18
N GLY A 177 0.75 26.71 20.48
CA GLY A 177 0.76 27.91 19.64
C GLY A 177 1.56 27.69 18.36
N LEU A 178 0.91 27.18 17.32
CA LEU A 178 1.45 26.92 15.98
C LEU A 178 1.17 28.04 14.97
N GLU A 179 0.90 29.26 15.43
CA GLU A 179 0.37 30.33 14.58
C GLU A 179 1.38 30.95 13.58
N ASN A 180 2.67 30.60 13.63
CA ASN A 180 3.70 31.23 12.80
C ASN A 180 4.31 30.35 11.69
N LEU A 181 3.64 29.26 11.29
CA LEU A 181 4.04 28.49 10.08
C LEU A 181 3.14 28.75 8.85
N ALA A 182 2.28 29.77 8.88
CA ALA A 182 1.57 30.25 7.70
C ALA A 182 2.44 31.31 7.00
N MET A 183 3.25 30.90 6.03
CA MET A 183 3.83 31.85 5.10
C MET A 183 2.76 32.31 4.11
N SER A 184 2.47 33.61 4.20
CA SER A 184 1.72 34.43 3.27
C SER A 184 2.16 34.22 1.82
N SER A 185 1.19 33.99 0.93
CA SER A 185 1.33 34.29 -0.50
C SER A 185 0.30 35.35 -0.88
N THR A 186 0.57 36.60 -0.52
CA THR A 186 0.01 37.76 -1.21
C THR A 186 1.15 38.62 -1.72
N THR A 187 1.38 38.60 -3.02
CA THR A 187 2.04 39.72 -3.70
C THR A 187 1.22 40.04 -4.94
N SER A 188 0.61 41.22 -4.89
CA SER A 188 0.05 41.95 -6.02
C SER A 188 1.15 42.31 -7.02
N MET A 189 0.85 42.25 -8.31
CA MET A 189 1.38 43.24 -9.25
C MET A 189 0.24 43.81 -10.09
N ALA A 190 0.23 45.13 -10.11
CA ALA A 190 -0.75 45.99 -10.74
C ALA A 190 -0.48 46.17 -12.24
N GLU A 191 -1.60 46.42 -12.91
CA GLU A 191 -1.88 47.07 -14.18
C GLU A 191 -0.76 47.75 -14.98
N ALA A 192 -0.82 47.52 -16.30
CA ALA A 192 -0.71 48.59 -17.30
C ALA A 192 -1.76 48.33 -18.39
N GLY A 193 -2.72 49.25 -18.52
CA GLY A 193 -3.69 49.25 -19.61
C GLY A 193 -3.15 49.89 -20.89
N VAL A 194 -3.93 49.79 -21.98
CA VAL A 194 -4.42 50.92 -22.82
C VAL A 194 -5.10 50.37 -24.10
N GLU A 195 -6.39 50.71 -24.18
CA GLU A 195 -7.21 51.20 -25.32
C GLU A 195 -7.65 50.35 -26.54
N GLY A 196 -8.95 50.58 -26.87
CA GLY A 196 -9.56 50.60 -28.20
C GLY A 196 -10.25 49.30 -28.61
N GLY A 197 -11.54 49.20 -28.93
CA GLY A 197 -12.57 50.17 -29.29
C GLY A 197 -13.53 49.49 -30.27
N ALA A 198 -14.83 49.58 -29.98
CA ALA A 198 -16.01 49.47 -30.87
C ALA A 198 -16.21 48.24 -31.79
N GLY A 199 -17.46 47.74 -31.81
CA GLY A 199 -18.09 47.34 -33.08
C GLY A 199 -18.97 46.10 -33.11
N ALA A 200 -20.29 46.35 -32.96
CA ALA A 200 -21.40 45.77 -33.72
C ALA A 200 -21.65 44.25 -33.72
N GLY A 201 -22.93 43.90 -33.59
CA GLY A 201 -23.42 42.54 -33.57
C GLY A 201 -23.72 41.95 -34.94
N ALA A 202 -24.04 40.65 -34.93
CA ALA A 202 -24.87 40.00 -35.92
C ALA A 202 -25.47 38.74 -35.30
N GLU A 203 -26.79 38.69 -35.25
CA GLU A 203 -27.59 37.50 -34.99
C GLU A 203 -27.40 36.51 -36.14
N VAL A 204 -27.32 35.20 -35.83
CA VAL A 204 -27.75 34.16 -36.77
C VAL A 204 -28.29 32.93 -36.03
N GLU A 205 -29.60 32.77 -36.20
CA GLU A 205 -30.40 31.56 -36.39
C GLU A 205 -30.23 30.33 -35.48
N ALA A 206 -31.30 30.08 -34.74
CA ALA A 206 -31.63 28.83 -34.07
C ALA A 206 -32.00 27.74 -35.10
N GLY A 207 -31.26 26.63 -35.08
CA GLY A 207 -31.63 25.37 -35.71
C GLY A 207 -31.83 24.27 -34.67
N GLU A 208 -33.05 23.75 -34.57
CA GLU A 208 -33.40 22.60 -33.73
C GLU A 208 -32.58 21.36 -34.11
N ALA A 209 -31.62 20.98 -33.27
CA ALA A 209 -30.95 19.69 -33.34
C ALA A 209 -31.57 18.73 -32.31
N LYS A 210 -32.28 17.73 -32.83
CA LYS A 210 -32.85 16.59 -32.09
C LYS A 210 -31.81 15.99 -31.15
N THR A 211 -32.17 15.92 -29.87
CA THR A 211 -31.36 15.31 -28.81
C THR A 211 -31.09 13.84 -29.16
N PRO A 212 -29.83 13.39 -29.28
CA PRO A 212 -29.56 11.97 -29.44
C PRO A 212 -29.90 11.29 -28.12
N VAL A 213 -30.79 10.30 -28.18
CA VAL A 213 -31.03 9.35 -27.09
C VAL A 213 -29.68 8.76 -26.68
N THR A 214 -29.16 9.22 -25.54
CA THR A 214 -27.94 8.68 -24.94
C THR A 214 -28.22 7.23 -24.59
N LYS A 215 -27.72 6.32 -25.44
CA LYS A 215 -27.58 4.91 -25.07
C LYS A 215 -26.80 4.89 -23.77
N LYS A 216 -27.46 4.53 -22.66
CA LYS A 216 -26.80 4.30 -21.37
C LYS A 216 -25.60 3.39 -21.65
N LYS A 217 -24.40 3.91 -21.41
CA LYS A 217 -23.17 3.11 -21.36
C LYS A 217 -23.49 1.90 -20.46
N PRO A 218 -23.21 0.67 -20.87
CA PRO A 218 -23.37 -0.47 -19.99
C PRO A 218 -22.55 -0.18 -18.73
N LYS A 219 -23.18 -0.20 -17.55
CA LYS A 219 -22.46 -0.12 -16.28
C LYS A 219 -21.48 -1.29 -16.25
N SER A 220 -20.20 -1.04 -16.51
CA SER A 220 -19.17 -2.02 -16.25
C SER A 220 -19.00 -2.10 -14.74
N ASP A 221 -19.74 -3.01 -14.11
CA ASP A 221 -19.63 -3.39 -12.69
C ASP A 221 -18.28 -4.04 -12.34
N LYS A 222 -17.20 -3.70 -13.05
CA LYS A 222 -15.86 -4.25 -12.79
C LYS A 222 -15.08 -3.24 -11.96
N HIS A 223 -15.15 -3.42 -10.64
CA HIS A 223 -14.23 -2.78 -9.71
C HIS A 223 -12.77 -3.05 -10.15
N GLN A 224 -12.01 -1.98 -10.30
CA GLN A 224 -10.64 -1.97 -10.78
C GLN A 224 -9.78 -1.09 -9.87
N VAL A 225 -8.63 -1.61 -9.44
CA VAL A 225 -7.65 -0.84 -8.67
C VAL A 225 -6.44 -0.60 -9.54
N LYS A 226 -6.03 0.65 -9.66
CA LYS A 226 -4.74 1.03 -10.23
C LYS A 226 -3.76 1.34 -9.10
N LEU A 227 -2.68 0.57 -9.02
CA LEU A 227 -1.55 0.80 -8.13
C LEU A 227 -0.43 1.49 -8.91
N VAL A 228 -0.06 2.70 -8.50
CA VAL A 228 1.14 3.38 -8.99
C VAL A 228 2.21 3.23 -7.91
N MET A 229 3.21 2.39 -8.17
CA MET A 229 4.31 2.12 -7.25
C MET A 229 5.45 3.06 -7.59
N GLN A 230 5.62 4.09 -6.76
CA GLN A 230 6.64 5.10 -6.94
C GLN A 230 7.83 4.82 -6.02
N ASP A 231 9.04 4.88 -6.57
CA ASP A 231 10.29 4.76 -5.82
C ASP A 231 11.41 5.54 -6.52
N TYR A 232 12.51 5.83 -5.82
CA TYR A 232 13.67 6.50 -6.44
C TYR A 232 14.62 5.51 -7.12
N VAL A 233 14.45 4.22 -6.83
CA VAL A 233 15.20 3.11 -7.44
C VAL A 233 14.33 2.37 -8.45
N ASP A 234 14.95 1.81 -9.49
CA ASP A 234 14.25 0.93 -10.43
C ASP A 234 14.04 -0.47 -9.84
N TRP A 235 12.81 -0.71 -9.38
CA TRP A 235 12.37 -2.01 -8.84
C TRP A 235 11.68 -2.89 -9.88
N THR A 236 11.63 -2.49 -11.14
CA THR A 236 10.98 -3.24 -12.24
C THR A 236 11.42 -4.72 -12.29
N PRO A 237 12.72 -5.07 -12.14
CA PRO A 237 13.16 -6.48 -12.12
C PRO A 237 12.55 -7.33 -11.00
N ILE A 238 12.05 -6.70 -9.93
CA ILE A 238 11.40 -7.36 -8.79
C ILE A 238 9.88 -7.31 -8.93
N LEU A 239 9.33 -6.14 -9.27
CA LEU A 239 7.90 -5.88 -9.29
C LEU A 239 7.19 -6.59 -10.44
N GLU A 240 7.76 -6.62 -11.65
CA GLU A 240 7.08 -7.25 -12.81
C GLU A 240 6.86 -8.77 -12.60
N PRO A 241 7.88 -9.57 -12.22
CA PRO A 241 7.64 -10.99 -11.95
C PRO A 241 6.70 -11.21 -10.75
N MET A 242 6.80 -10.37 -9.73
CA MET A 242 5.93 -10.44 -8.55
C MET A 242 4.47 -10.15 -8.91
N GLU A 243 4.21 -9.14 -9.74
CA GLU A 243 2.90 -8.80 -10.25
C GLU A 243 2.30 -9.98 -11.02
N GLN A 244 3.06 -10.62 -11.91
CA GLN A 244 2.55 -11.78 -12.65
C GLN A 244 2.12 -12.93 -11.73
N ILE A 245 2.89 -13.19 -10.68
CA ILE A 245 2.55 -14.21 -9.67
C ILE A 245 1.29 -13.77 -8.89
N VAL A 246 1.22 -12.52 -8.44
CA VAL A 246 0.04 -11.96 -7.75
C VAL A 246 -1.22 -12.12 -8.60
N ARG A 247 -1.19 -11.68 -9.87
CA ARG A 247 -2.34 -11.78 -10.78
C ARG A 247 -2.78 -13.21 -10.99
N THR A 248 -1.83 -14.11 -11.23
CA THR A 248 -2.10 -15.52 -11.48
C THR A 248 -2.68 -16.20 -10.25
N ARG A 249 -2.02 -16.05 -9.09
CA ARG A 249 -2.40 -16.72 -7.85
C ARG A 249 -3.66 -16.12 -7.23
N MET A 250 -3.85 -14.81 -7.30
CA MET A 250 -5.00 -14.13 -6.70
C MET A 250 -6.17 -13.97 -7.68
N HIS A 251 -6.02 -14.46 -8.92
CA HIS A 251 -7.01 -14.34 -9.99
C HIS A 251 -7.42 -12.88 -10.26
N LEU A 252 -6.44 -11.96 -10.24
CA LEU A 252 -6.63 -10.53 -10.48
C LEU A 252 -6.15 -10.17 -11.89
N GLY A 253 -7.02 -10.35 -12.88
CA GLY A 253 -6.73 -9.97 -14.26
C GLY A 253 -6.47 -8.46 -14.42
N PRO A 254 -5.92 -8.01 -15.57
CA PRO A 254 -5.63 -6.60 -15.85
C PRO A 254 -6.87 -5.69 -15.82
N GLU A 255 -8.07 -6.26 -15.97
CA GLU A 255 -9.35 -5.56 -15.81
C GLU A 255 -9.70 -5.26 -14.34
N ARG A 256 -9.00 -5.87 -13.38
CA ARG A 256 -9.24 -5.72 -11.93
C ARG A 256 -8.10 -5.06 -11.19
N LEU A 257 -6.87 -5.40 -11.53
CA LEU A 257 -5.66 -4.79 -10.99
C LEU A 257 -4.90 -4.17 -12.14
N GLN A 258 -4.46 -2.93 -12.04
CA GLN A 258 -3.50 -2.30 -12.94
C GLN A 258 -2.31 -1.86 -12.10
N CYS A 259 -1.11 -2.05 -12.61
CA CYS A 259 0.10 -1.72 -11.91
C CYS A 259 0.96 -0.86 -12.84
N GLU A 260 1.48 0.24 -12.30
CA GLU A 260 2.46 1.09 -12.96
C GLU A 260 3.62 1.30 -11.98
N THR A 261 4.84 1.37 -12.51
CA THR A 261 6.03 1.78 -11.75
C THR A 261 6.42 3.18 -12.19
N GLU A 262 6.83 4.01 -11.23
CA GLU A 262 7.36 5.35 -11.50
C GLU A 262 8.67 5.54 -10.75
N VAL A 263 9.76 5.70 -11.51
CA VAL A 263 11.11 5.91 -10.96
C VAL A 263 11.38 7.41 -10.87
N GLY A 264 11.63 7.91 -9.67
CA GLY A 264 11.98 9.32 -9.43
C GLY A 264 12.11 9.63 -7.95
N ASN A 265 12.85 10.69 -7.61
CA ASN A 265 12.94 11.14 -6.23
C ASN A 265 11.73 12.03 -5.89
N VAL A 266 10.91 11.61 -4.92
CA VAL A 266 9.71 12.38 -4.51
C VAL A 266 10.02 13.79 -4.02
N LEU A 267 11.21 14.00 -3.47
CA LEU A 267 11.63 15.31 -2.98
C LEU A 267 11.91 16.30 -4.12
N ASP A 268 12.00 15.82 -5.37
CA ASP A 268 12.18 16.67 -6.56
C ASP A 268 10.85 17.29 -7.03
N LEU A 269 9.70 16.75 -6.59
CA LEU A 269 8.37 17.29 -6.88
C LEU A 269 8.11 17.50 -8.37
N SER A 270 8.43 16.48 -9.18
CA SER A 270 8.15 16.50 -10.62
C SER A 270 6.67 16.73 -10.92
N ASP A 271 6.37 17.32 -12.08
CA ASP A 271 5.00 17.50 -12.54
C ASP A 271 4.27 16.15 -12.66
N SER A 272 4.98 15.09 -13.09
CA SER A 272 4.43 13.73 -13.15
C SER A 272 3.92 13.25 -11.78
N LEU A 273 4.70 13.45 -10.73
CA LEU A 273 4.32 13.06 -9.37
C LEU A 273 3.10 13.86 -8.89
N LEU A 274 3.07 15.16 -9.17
CA LEU A 274 1.93 16.01 -8.80
C LEU A 274 0.66 15.61 -9.55
N ASP A 275 0.76 15.23 -10.83
CA ASP A 275 -0.36 14.68 -11.60
C ASP A 275 -0.84 13.34 -11.01
N ARG A 276 0.07 12.48 -10.55
CA ARG A 276 -0.30 11.24 -9.83
C ARG A 276 -1.05 11.55 -8.54
N ILE A 277 -0.56 12.50 -7.74
CA ILE A 277 -1.19 12.92 -6.48
C ILE A 277 -2.59 13.46 -6.75
N ALA A 278 -2.75 14.32 -7.76
CA ALA A 278 -4.04 14.91 -8.15
C ALA A 278 -5.04 13.89 -8.71
N ALA A 279 -4.57 12.72 -9.15
CA ALA A 279 -5.42 11.63 -9.63
C ALA A 279 -5.69 10.53 -8.58
N ALA A 280 -5.06 10.58 -7.40
CA ALA A 280 -5.10 9.51 -6.41
C ALA A 280 -6.32 9.62 -5.47
N ASP A 281 -6.99 8.49 -5.23
CA ASP A 281 -8.02 8.33 -4.21
C ASP A 281 -7.40 7.99 -2.83
N LEU A 282 -6.25 7.34 -2.85
CA LEU A 282 -5.44 7.01 -1.70
C LEU A 282 -3.96 7.21 -2.02
N ILE A 283 -3.25 7.91 -1.13
CA ILE A 283 -1.80 8.05 -1.16
C ILE A 283 -1.24 7.35 0.07
N THR A 284 -0.26 6.48 -0.09
CA THR A 284 0.36 5.75 1.01
C THR A 284 1.81 6.19 1.21
N PHE A 285 2.18 6.35 2.47
CA PHE A 285 3.55 6.50 2.95
C PHE A 285 3.77 5.41 4.01
N MET A 286 4.25 4.23 3.59
CA MET A 286 4.38 3.07 4.48
C MET A 286 5.85 2.69 4.69
N PHE A 287 6.40 3.08 5.84
CA PHE A 287 7.80 2.92 6.24
C PHE A 287 8.78 3.65 5.32
N VAL A 288 8.47 4.93 5.02
CA VAL A 288 9.27 5.78 4.13
C VAL A 288 9.49 7.20 4.67
N LEU A 289 8.54 7.77 5.44
CA LEU A 289 8.66 9.16 5.88
C LEU A 289 9.84 9.35 6.84
N ASN A 290 10.09 8.41 7.74
CA ASN A 290 11.25 8.48 8.65
C ASN A 290 12.58 8.63 7.89
N GLU A 291 12.70 8.03 6.71
CA GLU A 291 13.88 8.16 5.84
C GLU A 291 13.91 9.53 5.16
N LEU A 292 12.78 9.97 4.59
CA LEU A 292 12.67 11.27 3.92
C LEU A 292 12.97 12.44 4.86
N PHE A 293 12.52 12.36 6.11
CA PHE A 293 12.74 13.40 7.11
C PHE A 293 14.20 13.60 7.54
N GLN A 294 15.15 12.83 7.01
CA GLN A 294 16.57 13.21 7.02
C GLN A 294 16.78 14.58 6.34
N ASP A 295 16.04 14.88 5.26
CA ASP A 295 15.87 16.23 4.74
C ASP A 295 14.50 16.78 5.14
N LYS A 296 14.43 17.29 6.38
CA LYS A 296 13.22 17.87 6.95
C LYS A 296 12.63 19.00 6.09
N LYS A 297 13.46 19.85 5.48
CA LYS A 297 12.97 21.02 4.72
C LYS A 297 12.26 20.55 3.46
N ARG A 298 12.91 19.70 2.67
CA ARG A 298 12.32 19.16 1.44
C ARG A 298 11.13 18.26 1.73
N THR A 299 11.16 17.49 2.82
CA THR A 299 10.03 16.63 3.20
C THR A 299 8.81 17.42 3.66
N MET A 300 8.98 18.50 4.42
CA MET A 300 7.86 19.40 4.74
C MET A 300 7.28 20.07 3.49
N LEU A 301 8.13 20.44 2.52
CA LEU A 301 7.68 20.94 1.23
C LEU A 301 6.90 19.86 0.46
N LEU A 302 7.39 18.62 0.44
CA LEU A 302 6.69 17.48 -0.17
C LEU A 302 5.30 17.29 0.45
N VAL A 303 5.21 17.21 1.78
CA VAL A 303 3.92 17.06 2.48
C VAL A 303 2.98 18.21 2.13
N ALA A 304 3.46 19.45 2.15
CA ALA A 304 2.63 20.60 1.78
C ALA A 304 2.11 20.51 0.33
N ARG A 305 2.95 20.10 -0.62
CA ARG A 305 2.57 19.96 -2.03
C ARG A 305 1.62 18.78 -2.26
N VAL A 306 1.83 17.66 -1.56
CA VAL A 306 0.91 16.51 -1.57
C VAL A 306 -0.45 16.96 -1.09
N VAL A 307 -0.55 17.55 0.10
CA VAL A 307 -1.83 17.99 0.68
C VAL A 307 -2.52 19.05 -0.19
N ALA A 308 -1.76 19.94 -0.83
CA ALA A 308 -2.32 20.94 -1.74
C ALA A 308 -2.89 20.31 -3.03
N ALA A 309 -2.24 19.29 -3.59
CA ALA A 309 -2.64 18.65 -4.84
C ALA A 309 -3.66 17.51 -4.65
N MET A 310 -3.80 16.96 -3.44
CA MET A 310 -4.77 15.91 -3.14
C MET A 310 -6.21 16.33 -3.49
N PRO A 311 -6.99 15.47 -4.16
CA PRO A 311 -8.41 15.68 -4.35
C PRO A 311 -9.17 15.75 -3.01
N LYS A 312 -10.17 16.62 -2.92
CA LYS A 312 -11.09 16.64 -1.78
C LYS A 312 -11.74 15.27 -1.57
N GLY A 313 -11.68 14.76 -0.35
CA GLY A 313 -12.18 13.44 0.02
C GLY A 313 -11.20 12.28 -0.23
N ALA A 314 -10.06 12.50 -0.90
CA ALA A 314 -8.99 11.52 -0.99
C ALA A 314 -8.35 11.27 0.37
N HIS A 315 -7.73 10.10 0.54
CA HIS A 315 -7.11 9.70 1.79
C HIS A 315 -5.58 9.67 1.70
N MET A 316 -4.93 9.95 2.81
CA MET A 316 -3.49 9.75 2.99
C MET A 316 -3.24 8.80 4.15
N LEU A 317 -2.66 7.63 3.87
CA LEU A 317 -2.25 6.65 4.86
C LEU A 317 -0.77 6.84 5.18
N VAL A 318 -0.45 7.10 6.43
CA VAL A 318 0.92 7.18 6.93
C VAL A 318 1.14 6.10 7.98
N VAL A 319 2.13 5.26 7.74
CA VAL A 319 2.55 4.20 8.64
C VAL A 319 4.06 4.25 8.74
N ASP A 320 4.61 4.33 9.94
CA ASP A 320 6.05 4.24 10.12
C ASP A 320 6.39 3.67 11.49
N SER A 321 7.66 3.35 11.70
CA SER A 321 8.18 2.79 12.94
C SER A 321 7.85 3.69 14.13
N ALA A 322 7.22 3.14 15.18
CA ALA A 322 6.91 3.90 16.38
C ALA A 322 8.14 4.04 17.29
N GLY A 323 8.22 5.17 17.99
CA GLY A 323 9.31 5.47 18.93
C GLY A 323 10.34 6.45 18.37
N SER A 324 11.58 6.35 18.86
CA SER A 324 12.62 7.36 18.62
C SER A 324 13.04 7.54 17.16
N PHE A 325 12.74 6.58 16.29
CA PHE A 325 12.95 6.70 14.84
C PHE A 325 12.11 7.79 14.20
N SER A 326 10.96 8.14 14.80
CA SER A 326 10.06 9.19 14.31
C SER A 326 10.19 10.50 15.07
N ASN A 327 11.25 10.66 15.87
CA ASN A 327 11.53 11.92 16.55
C ASN A 327 12.12 12.96 15.59
N LEU A 328 11.52 14.14 15.55
CA LEU A 328 12.02 15.31 14.84
C LEU A 328 12.36 16.42 15.82
N LYS A 329 13.53 17.03 15.64
CA LYS A 329 13.90 18.25 16.35
C LYS A 329 13.29 19.48 15.65
N VAL A 330 12.59 20.31 16.41
CA VAL A 330 12.04 21.60 15.97
C VAL A 330 12.45 22.64 17.01
N GLY A 331 13.47 23.43 16.67
CA GLY A 331 14.17 24.24 17.66
C GLY A 331 14.80 23.34 18.73
N GLU A 332 14.53 23.64 19.99
CA GLU A 332 15.03 22.86 21.15
C GLU A 332 14.13 21.67 21.53
N ARG A 333 12.93 21.58 20.96
CA ARG A 333 11.94 20.56 21.32
C ARG A 333 11.98 19.39 20.34
N THR A 334 11.64 18.21 20.86
CA THR A 334 11.51 16.99 20.06
C THR A 334 10.03 16.64 19.95
N TYR A 335 9.58 16.38 18.73
CA TYR A 335 8.20 16.02 18.42
C TYR A 335 8.17 14.72 17.66
N MET A 336 7.08 13.96 17.79
CA MET A 336 6.81 12.87 16.88
C MET A 336 6.45 13.45 15.52
N MET A 337 7.01 12.89 14.45
CA MET A 337 6.83 13.34 13.08
C MET A 337 5.36 13.51 12.70
N TYR A 338 4.51 12.54 13.08
CA TYR A 338 3.07 12.61 12.80
C TYR A 338 2.39 13.84 13.41
N MET A 339 2.91 14.39 14.51
CA MET A 339 2.36 15.61 15.11
C MET A 339 2.44 16.79 14.16
N LEU A 340 3.43 16.84 13.26
CA LEU A 340 3.49 17.90 12.25
C LEU A 340 2.36 17.77 11.22
N LEU A 341 1.98 16.54 10.88
CA LEU A 341 0.88 16.27 9.95
C LEU A 341 -0.49 16.46 10.62
N ASP A 342 -0.63 16.08 11.90
CA ASP A 342 -1.87 16.22 12.69
C ASP A 342 -2.35 17.69 12.78
N HIS A 343 -1.44 18.67 12.63
CA HIS A 343 -1.77 20.11 12.68
C HIS A 343 -2.08 20.75 11.32
N LEU A 344 -2.07 19.98 10.22
CA LEU A 344 -2.39 20.50 8.90
C LEU A 344 -3.91 20.69 8.76
N LYS A 345 -4.34 21.96 8.67
CA LYS A 345 -5.76 22.35 8.65
C LYS A 345 -6.59 21.79 7.50
N ASP A 346 -5.93 21.38 6.43
CA ASP A 346 -6.55 20.80 5.24
C ASP A 346 -6.79 19.29 5.35
N LEU A 347 -6.34 18.67 6.44
CA LEU A 347 -6.47 17.25 6.70
C LEU A 347 -7.35 17.02 7.93
N GLU A 348 -8.29 16.11 7.78
CA GLU A 348 -9.04 15.54 8.90
C GLU A 348 -8.44 14.19 9.28
N ILE A 349 -8.20 13.98 10.57
CA ILE A 349 -7.76 12.68 11.09
C ILE A 349 -8.96 11.74 11.13
N VAL A 350 -8.95 10.73 10.26
CA VAL A 350 -9.98 9.68 10.19
C VAL A 350 -9.67 8.53 11.13
N TYR A 351 -8.39 8.21 11.28
CA TYR A 351 -7.90 7.22 12.23
C TYR A 351 -6.50 7.59 12.68
N GLN A 352 -6.20 7.36 13.96
CA GLN A 352 -4.87 7.50 14.50
C GLN A 352 -4.58 6.43 15.55
N ASP A 353 -3.35 5.95 15.55
CA ASP A 353 -2.78 5.12 16.60
C ASP A 353 -1.29 5.47 16.72
N ASP A 354 -0.86 5.85 17.92
CA ASP A 354 0.49 6.37 18.15
C ASP A 354 1.55 5.26 18.22
N ALA A 355 1.15 4.04 18.60
CA ALA A 355 2.06 2.91 18.70
C ALA A 355 1.31 1.58 18.87
N THR A 356 1.22 0.81 17.80
CA THR A 356 0.67 -0.55 17.82
C THR A 356 1.68 -1.58 17.33
N TRP A 357 1.58 -2.79 17.92
CA TRP A 357 2.36 -3.94 17.50
C TRP A 357 1.60 -4.78 16.49
N TYR A 358 2.16 -4.91 15.30
CA TYR A 358 1.84 -6.01 14.40
C TYR A 358 2.62 -7.26 14.81
N ARG A 359 1.89 -8.33 15.11
CA ARG A 359 2.46 -9.65 15.34
C ARG A 359 2.13 -10.55 14.17
N CYS A 360 3.15 -11.11 13.51
CA CYS A 360 2.92 -12.10 12.47
C CYS A 360 2.14 -13.28 13.08
N PRO A 361 1.07 -13.77 12.43
CA PRO A 361 0.30 -14.90 12.94
C PRO A 361 1.19 -16.13 13.24
N PRO A 362 0.92 -16.87 14.32
CA PRO A 362 1.68 -18.07 14.66
C PRO A 362 1.43 -19.19 13.65
N GLY A 363 2.38 -20.12 13.52
CA GLY A 363 2.26 -21.30 12.66
C GLY A 363 2.50 -21.04 11.16
N LEU A 364 2.88 -19.82 10.78
CA LEU A 364 3.27 -19.50 9.41
C LEU A 364 4.65 -20.03 9.07
N THR A 365 4.81 -20.52 7.84
CA THR A 365 6.09 -21.05 7.32
C THR A 365 6.66 -20.12 6.26
N TYR A 366 7.90 -19.68 6.48
CA TYR A 366 8.68 -18.92 5.52
C TYR A 366 10.18 -19.25 5.68
N PRO A 367 11.02 -19.20 4.63
CA PRO A 367 12.44 -19.59 4.73
C PRO A 367 13.29 -18.70 5.66
N LEU A 368 12.81 -17.51 6.00
CA LEU A 368 13.48 -16.55 6.88
C LEU A 368 12.56 -16.22 8.06
N LYS A 369 13.16 -15.74 9.16
CA LYS A 369 12.42 -15.26 10.31
C LYS A 369 11.49 -14.11 9.92
N LEU A 370 10.19 -14.27 10.17
CA LEU A 370 9.21 -13.19 10.04
C LEU A 370 9.37 -12.22 11.22
N GLU A 371 9.39 -10.92 10.93
CA GLU A 371 9.59 -9.88 11.94
C GLU A 371 8.26 -9.27 12.35
N ASN A 372 8.11 -9.06 13.66
CA ASN A 372 7.03 -8.25 14.20
C ASN A 372 7.39 -6.77 14.06
N MET A 373 6.39 -5.91 13.90
CA MET A 373 6.62 -4.49 13.65
C MET A 373 5.87 -3.66 14.67
N ARG A 374 6.54 -2.67 15.27
CA ARG A 374 5.89 -1.63 16.07
C ARG A 374 5.80 -0.38 15.23
N HIS A 375 4.60 0.12 15.01
CA HIS A 375 4.38 1.25 14.11
C HIS A 375 3.28 2.16 14.63
N PHE A 376 3.30 3.41 14.21
CA PHE A 376 2.14 4.30 14.34
C PHE A 376 1.32 4.22 13.05
N VAL A 377 0.05 4.59 13.13
CA VAL A 377 -0.85 4.71 11.98
C VAL A 377 -1.51 6.07 12.01
N ARG A 378 -1.60 6.71 10.84
CA ARG A 378 -2.46 7.86 10.58
C ARG A 378 -3.19 7.65 9.28
N ILE A 379 -4.50 7.85 9.30
CA ILE A 379 -5.32 7.93 8.09
C ILE A 379 -5.94 9.31 8.08
N TYR A 380 -5.55 10.12 7.12
CA TYR A 380 -6.10 11.45 6.91
C TYR A 380 -7.09 11.45 5.75
N ARG A 381 -8.07 12.35 5.78
CA ARG A 381 -8.93 12.71 4.65
C ARG A 381 -8.69 14.16 4.28
N LYS A 382 -8.52 14.46 3.00
CA LYS A 382 -8.44 15.83 2.48
C LYS A 382 -9.81 16.50 2.58
N LEU A 383 -9.86 17.69 3.19
CA LEU A 383 -11.08 18.47 3.41
C LEU A 383 -11.61 19.22 2.19
#